data_AF-A0A506PNA8-F1
#
_entry.id   AF-A0A506PNA8-F1
#
_cell.length_a   1.000
_cell.length_b   1.000
_cell.length_c   1.000
_cell.angle_alpha   90.00
_cell.angle_beta   90.00
_cell.angle_gamma   90.00
#
_symmetry.space_group_name_H-M   'P 1'
#
loop_
_entity.id
_entity.type
_entity.pdbx_description
1 polymer ?
#
loop_
_entity_poly.entity_id
_entity_poly.type
_entity_poly.pdbx_seq_one_letter_code
_entity_poly.pdbx_strand_id
1 'polypeptide(L)'
;MKTFSNPITISILVFGLLLYLAKLFQLNLPNWVHFYAADLLCMPIVLIVILALLRYFYSNQHFIIPISAIVSLTIYYALFFEWLLPKISQRYTADWLDVLMYAIGASAFYLLQKKKLI
;
A
#
# COMPACT_ATOMS: atom_id res chain seq x y z
N MET A 1 11.60 -3.59 -17.58
CA MET A 1 10.53 -3.45 -16.57
C MET A 1 10.19 -1.98 -16.36
N LYS A 2 9.35 -1.37 -17.22
CA LYS A 2 9.08 0.09 -17.16
C LYS A 2 8.32 0.54 -15.89
N THR A 3 7.66 -0.38 -15.19
CA THR A 3 6.92 -0.14 -13.93
C THR A 3 7.82 0.31 -12.77
N PHE A 4 9.01 -0.31 -12.63
CA PHE A 4 9.95 -0.01 -11.54
C PHE A 4 10.83 1.21 -11.81
N SER A 5 10.94 1.63 -13.09
CA SER A 5 11.71 2.82 -13.47
C SER A 5 10.87 4.10 -13.42
N ASN A 6 9.61 4.02 -13.00
CA ASN A 6 8.77 5.19 -12.90
C ASN A 6 9.12 6.01 -11.64
N PRO A 7 9.40 7.32 -11.76
CA PRO A 7 9.80 8.14 -10.62
C PRO A 7 8.75 8.18 -9.51
N ILE A 8 7.46 8.05 -9.83
CA ILE A 8 6.38 8.03 -8.84
C ILE A 8 6.44 6.75 -8.00
N THR A 9 6.60 5.60 -8.66
CA THR A 9 6.78 4.31 -7.99
C THR A 9 7.97 4.32 -7.06
N ILE A 10 9.11 4.84 -7.54
CA ILE A 10 10.35 4.95 -6.76
C ILE A 10 10.12 5.87 -5.55
N SER A 11 9.46 7.02 -5.74
CA SER A 11 9.15 7.95 -4.65
C SER A 11 8.30 7.31 -3.55
N ILE A 12 7.24 6.58 -3.92
CA ILE A 12 6.39 5.86 -2.96
C ILE A 12 7.19 4.82 -2.17
N LEU A 13 8.04 4.04 -2.86
CA LEU A 13 8.87 3.00 -2.22
C LEU A 13 9.93 3.62 -1.29
N VAL A 14 10.61 4.68 -1.73
CA VAL A 14 11.60 5.41 -0.93
C VAL A 14 10.95 6.04 0.29
N PHE A 15 9.77 6.64 0.14
CA PHE A 15 9.05 7.23 1.26
C PHE A 15 8.62 6.16 2.28
N GLY A 16 8.12 5.01 1.81
CA GLY A 16 7.84 3.86 2.67
C GLY A 16 9.09 3.33 3.40
N LEU A 17 10.23 3.25 2.71
CA LEU A 17 11.51 2.85 3.31
C LEU A 17 11.96 3.85 4.39
N LEU A 18 11.86 5.15 4.11
CA LEU A 18 12.21 6.20 5.06
C LEU A 18 11.35 6.14 6.32
N LEU A 19 10.04 5.90 6.19
CA LEU A 19 9.16 5.72 7.34
C LEU A 19 9.53 4.47 8.15
N TYR A 20 9.86 3.37 7.47
CA TYR A 20 10.33 2.16 8.14
C TYR A 20 11.63 2.39 8.93
N LEU A 21 12.62 3.03 8.31
CA LEU A 21 13.87 3.40 8.97
C LEU A 21 13.63 4.34 10.14
N ALA A 22 12.78 5.36 9.98
CA ALA A 22 12.45 6.29 11.06
C ALA A 22 11.82 5.57 12.26
N LYS A 23 10.97 4.56 12.01
CA LYS A 23 10.38 3.72 13.06
C LYS A 23 11.42 2.83 13.73
N LEU A 24 12.39 2.30 12.97
CA LEU A 24 13.50 1.50 13.50
C LEU A 24 14.43 2.30 14.40
N PHE A 25 14.77 3.53 14.00
CA PHE A 25 15.59 4.46 14.78
C PHE A 25 14.81 5.18 15.91
N GLN A 26 13.54 4.83 16.13
CA GLN A 26 12.67 5.43 17.14
C GLN A 26 12.65 6.97 17.07
N LEU A 27 12.69 7.53 15.85
CA LEU A 27 12.61 8.97 15.67
C LEU A 27 11.22 9.46 16.10
N ASN A 28 11.17 10.55 16.87
CA ASN A 28 9.93 11.21 17.25
C ASN A 28 9.28 11.85 16.01
N LEU A 29 8.46 11.06 15.31
CA LEU A 29 7.62 11.52 14.23
C LEU A 29 6.34 12.17 14.79
N PRO A 30 5.73 13.11 14.05
CA PRO A 30 4.41 13.62 14.40
C PRO A 30 3.41 12.46 14.54
N ASN A 31 2.54 12.51 15.55
CA ASN A 31 1.59 11.43 15.85
C ASN A 31 0.81 10.95 14.62
N TRP A 32 0.32 11.88 13.78
CA TRP A 32 -0.39 11.55 12.54
C TRP A 32 0.42 10.69 11.57
N VAL A 33 1.73 10.95 11.43
CA VAL A 33 2.61 10.17 10.56
C VAL A 33 2.89 8.80 11.17
N HIS A 34 3.11 8.77 12.48
CA HIS A 34 3.38 7.53 13.21
C HIS A 34 2.20 6.55 13.17
N PHE A 35 0.96 7.07 13.22
CA PHE A 35 -0.25 6.24 13.24
C PHE A 35 -0.82 5.92 11.86
N TYR A 36 -0.83 6.86 10.90
CA TYR A 36 -1.61 6.66 9.66
C TYR A 36 -0.78 6.60 8.37
N ALA A 37 0.45 7.13 8.37
CA ALA A 37 1.23 7.20 7.12
C ALA A 37 1.61 5.82 6.60
N ALA A 38 1.92 4.88 7.49
CA ALA A 38 2.23 3.51 7.12
C ALA A 38 1.02 2.81 6.49
N ASP A 39 -0.16 2.97 7.08
CA ASP A 39 -1.40 2.34 6.60
C ASP A 39 -1.84 2.89 5.25
N LEU A 40 -1.74 4.20 5.05
CA LEU A 40 -2.02 4.84 3.76
C LEU A 40 -1.10 4.32 2.64
N LEU A 41 0.18 4.07 2.94
CA LEU A 41 1.16 3.61 1.96
C LEU A 41 1.17 2.09 1.76
N CYS A 42 0.58 1.33 2.69
CA CYS A 42 0.55 -0.13 2.65
C CYS A 42 -0.06 -0.63 1.33
N MET A 43 -1.30 -0.23 1.04
CA MET A 43 -2.01 -0.65 -0.17
C MET A 43 -1.32 -0.28 -1.49
N PRO A 44 -0.88 0.98 -1.73
CA PRO A 44 -0.22 1.32 -2.98
C PRO A 44 1.09 0.57 -3.16
N ILE A 45 1.89 0.35 -2.10
CA ILE A 45 3.12 -0.45 -2.18
C ILE A 45 2.81 -1.90 -2.57
N VAL A 46 1.86 -2.55 -1.86
CA VAL A 46 1.47 -3.94 -2.13
C VAL A 46 0.94 -4.09 -3.57
N LEU A 47 0.07 -3.20 -4.02
CA LEU A 47 -0.50 -3.23 -5.36
C LEU A 47 0.54 -2.99 -6.46
N ILE A 48 1.51 -2.10 -6.23
CA ILE A 48 2.65 -1.89 -7.14
C ILE A 48 3.47 -3.17 -7.29
N VAL A 49 3.78 -3.85 -6.17
CA VAL A 49 4.54 -5.10 -6.17
C VAL A 49 3.76 -6.19 -6.92
N ILE A 50 2.46 -6.34 -6.64
CA ILE A 50 1.60 -7.30 -7.35
C ILE A 50 1.55 -6.98 -8.85
N LEU A 51 1.36 -5.72 -9.23
CA LEU A 51 1.35 -5.30 -10.63
C LEU A 51 2.68 -5.64 -11.32
N ALA A 52 3.80 -5.37 -10.65
CA ALA A 52 5.11 -5.68 -11.19
C ALA A 52 5.32 -7.19 -11.37
N LEU A 53 4.89 -8.00 -10.39
CA LEU A 53 4.92 -9.46 -10.49
C LEU A 53 4.03 -9.96 -11.64
N LEU A 54 2.80 -9.47 -11.76
CA LEU A 54 1.90 -9.86 -12.86
C LEU A 54 2.48 -9.49 -14.22
N ARG A 55 3.05 -8.28 -14.38
CA ARG A 55 3.72 -7.89 -15.63
C ARG A 55 4.94 -8.76 -15.95
N TYR A 56 5.64 -9.26 -14.92
CA TYR A 56 6.76 -10.18 -15.07
C TYR A 56 6.29 -11.57 -15.49
N PHE A 57 5.36 -12.17 -14.74
CA PHE A 57 4.85 -13.52 -15.00
C PHE A 57 4.12 -13.63 -16.34
N TYR A 58 3.27 -12.66 -16.68
CA TYR A 58 2.54 -12.64 -17.94
C TYR A 58 3.35 -12.06 -19.11
N SER A 59 4.58 -11.59 -18.86
CA SER A 59 5.42 -10.87 -19.85
C SER A 59 4.71 -9.72 -20.57
N ASN A 60 3.61 -9.21 -19.99
CA ASN A 60 2.76 -8.20 -20.58
C ASN A 60 2.88 -6.89 -19.80
N GLN A 61 3.61 -5.92 -20.37
CA GLN A 61 3.85 -4.61 -19.73
C GLN A 61 2.60 -3.71 -19.69
N HIS A 62 1.55 -4.07 -20.43
CA HIS A 62 0.27 -3.35 -20.45
C HIS A 62 -0.77 -3.97 -19.52
N PHE A 63 -0.39 -4.96 -18.71
CA PHE A 63 -1.28 -5.52 -17.72
C PHE A 63 -1.70 -4.44 -16.71
N ILE A 64 -2.99 -4.42 -16.40
CA ILE A 64 -3.67 -3.47 -15.51
C ILE A 64 -4.46 -4.33 -14.52
N ILE A 65 -4.34 -4.04 -13.23
CA ILE A 65 -5.13 -4.76 -12.23
C ILE A 65 -6.59 -4.27 -12.33
N PRO A 66 -7.57 -5.17 -12.51
CA PRO A 66 -8.98 -4.78 -12.56
C PRO A 66 -9.41 -4.21 -11.21
N ILE A 67 -10.32 -3.22 -11.24
CA ILE A 67 -10.78 -2.55 -10.01
C ILE A 67 -11.40 -3.53 -9.00
N SER A 68 -12.08 -4.58 -9.49
CA SER A 68 -12.62 -5.64 -8.64
C SER A 68 -11.53 -6.33 -7.82
N ALA A 69 -10.37 -6.66 -8.42
CA ALA A 69 -9.25 -7.25 -7.70
C ALA A 69 -8.63 -6.29 -6.67
N ILE A 70 -8.52 -4.99 -7.01
CA ILE A 70 -8.03 -3.96 -6.08
C ILE A 70 -8.95 -3.87 -4.87
N VAL A 71 -10.26 -3.77 -5.09
CA VAL A 71 -11.27 -3.67 -4.01
C VAL A 71 -11.28 -4.95 -3.17
N SER A 72 -11.30 -6.13 -3.78
CA SER A 72 -11.26 -7.40 -3.06
C SER A 72 -10.00 -7.54 -2.20
N LEU A 73 -8.83 -7.15 -2.71
CA LEU A 73 -7.59 -7.18 -1.95
C LEU A 73 -7.60 -6.18 -0.79
N THR A 74 -8.16 -4.98 -1.02
CA THR A 74 -8.28 -3.94 0.02
C THR A 74 -9.19 -4.41 1.15
N ILE A 75 -10.35 -5.01 0.82
CA ILE A 75 -11.27 -5.60 1.81
C ILE A 75 -10.57 -6.73 2.57
N TYR A 76 -9.85 -7.60 1.86
CA TYR A 76 -9.10 -8.69 2.50
C TYR A 76 -8.05 -8.16 3.48
N TYR A 77 -7.26 -7.15 3.09
CA TYR A 77 -6.27 -6.52 3.95
C TYR A 77 -6.92 -5.83 5.15
N ALA A 78 -7.99 -5.06 4.94
CA ALA A 78 -8.74 -4.45 6.03
C ALA A 78 -9.24 -5.49 7.03
N LEU A 79 -9.86 -6.59 6.58
CA LEU A 79 -10.30 -7.66 7.48
C LEU A 79 -9.12 -8.35 8.18
N PHE A 80 -8.00 -8.56 7.50
CA PHE A 80 -6.83 -9.20 8.08
C PHE A 80 -6.19 -8.33 9.18
N PHE A 81 -5.92 -7.05 8.88
CA PHE A 81 -5.27 -6.13 9.81
C PHE A 81 -6.19 -5.68 10.95
N GLU A 82 -7.49 -5.48 10.68
CA GLU A 82 -8.43 -5.00 11.71
C GLU A 82 -9.08 -6.12 12.52
N TRP A 83 -9.33 -7.29 11.93
CA TRP A 83 -10.12 -8.32 12.60
C TRP A 83 -9.29 -9.51 13.06
N LEU A 84 -8.26 -9.89 12.32
CA LEU A 84 -7.42 -11.04 12.66
C LEU A 84 -6.25 -10.64 13.57
N LEU A 85 -5.53 -9.57 13.23
CA LEU A 85 -4.33 -9.16 13.96
C LEU A 85 -4.57 -8.75 15.43
N PRO A 86 -5.64 -8.01 15.79
CA PRO A 86 -5.92 -7.66 17.18
C PRO A 86 -6.18 -8.88 18.07
N LYS A 87 -6.69 -9.98 17.49
CA LYS A 87 -6.89 -11.24 18.21
C LYS A 87 -5.58 -11.97 18.48
N ILE A 88 -4.56 -11.74 17.67
CA ILE A 88 -3.24 -12.39 17.78
C ILE A 88 -2.29 -11.54 18.65
N SER A 89 -2.41 -10.21 18.58
CA SER A 89 -1.52 -9.31 19.29
C SER A 89 -2.24 -8.06 19.77
N GLN A 90 -2.14 -7.77 21.07
CA GLN A 90 -2.72 -6.59 21.74
C GLN A 90 -2.14 -5.24 21.25
N ARG A 91 -1.16 -5.28 20.34
CA ARG A 91 -0.53 -4.09 19.77
C ARG A 91 -1.42 -3.39 18.74
N TYR A 92 -2.36 -4.11 18.13
CA TYR A 92 -3.22 -3.59 17.07
C TYR A 92 -4.61 -3.34 17.63
N THR A 93 -5.06 -2.09 17.52
CA THR A 93 -6.42 -1.68 17.81
C THR A 93 -7.22 -1.74 16.53
N ALA A 94 -8.44 -2.28 16.59
CA ALA A 94 -9.35 -2.20 15.47
C ALA A 94 -9.81 -0.75 15.33
N ASP A 95 -9.31 -0.04 14.33
CA ASP A 95 -9.61 1.35 14.05
C ASP A 95 -10.17 1.47 12.63
N TRP A 96 -11.44 1.85 12.54
CA TRP A 96 -12.12 2.04 11.26
C TRP A 96 -11.45 3.10 10.37
N LEU A 97 -10.64 3.99 10.96
CA LEU A 97 -9.85 4.97 10.23
C LEU A 97 -8.76 4.30 9.37
N ASP A 98 -8.20 3.17 9.81
CA ASP A 98 -7.14 2.45 9.09
C ASP A 98 -7.71 1.79 7.83
N VAL A 99 -8.95 1.28 7.90
CA VAL A 99 -9.72 0.84 6.73
C VAL A 99 -9.87 1.98 5.71
N LEU A 100 -10.15 3.19 6.19
CA LEU A 100 -10.27 4.38 5.33
C LEU A 100 -8.92 4.74 4.71
N MET A 101 -7.81 4.65 5.46
CA MET A 101 -6.46 4.85 4.95
C MET A 101 -6.10 3.83 3.86
N TYR A 102 -6.43 2.54 4.05
CA TYR A 102 -6.25 1.51 3.03
C TYR A 102 -7.06 1.81 1.76
N ALA A 103 -8.32 2.24 1.91
CA ALA A 103 -9.17 2.60 0.78
C ALA A 103 -8.61 3.81 0.01
N ILE A 104 -8.10 4.83 0.71
CA ILE A 104 -7.45 5.99 0.10
C ILE A 104 -6.19 5.58 -0.65
N GLY A 105 -5.34 4.75 -0.03
CA GLY A 105 -4.11 4.24 -0.65
C GLY A 105 -4.38 3.42 -1.91
N ALA A 106 -5.37 2.53 -1.87
CA ALA A 106 -5.80 1.73 -3.01
C ALA A 106 -6.38 2.61 -4.14
N SER A 107 -7.16 3.63 -3.78
CA SER A 107 -7.72 4.60 -4.72
C SER A 107 -6.63 5.42 -5.40
N ALA A 108 -5.60 5.86 -4.66
CA ALA A 108 -4.45 6.56 -5.20
C ALA A 108 -3.71 5.69 -6.23
N PHE A 109 -3.46 4.42 -5.91
CA PHE A 109 -2.89 3.46 -6.86
C PHE A 109 -3.75 3.31 -8.12
N TYR A 110 -5.07 3.15 -7.97
CA TYR A 110 -5.98 3.01 -9.11
C TYR A 110 -5.94 4.21 -10.04
N LEU A 111 -5.92 5.43 -9.49
CA LEU A 111 -5.82 6.66 -10.28
C LEU A 111 -4.49 6.77 -11.03
N LEU A 112 -3.38 6.40 -10.39
CA LEU A 112 -2.06 6.40 -11.00
C LEU A 112 -1.96 5.37 -12.13
N GLN A 113 -2.49 4.16 -11.91
CA GLN A 113 -2.60 3.12 -12.93
C GLN A 113 -3.44 3.57 -14.13
N LYS A 114 -4.61 4.19 -13.88
CA LYS A 114 -5.53 4.68 -14.94
C LYS A 114 -4.87 5.76 -15.81
N LYS A 115 -4.06 6.63 -15.22
CA LYS A 115 -3.29 7.65 -15.95
C LYS A 115 -2.06 7.08 -16.68
N LYS A 116 -1.83 5.76 -16.64
CA LYS A 116 -0.61 5.09 -17.14
C LYS A 116 0.66 5.68 -16.54
N LEU A 117 0.56 6.23 -15.33
CA LEU A 117 1.68 6.77 -14.58
C LEU A 117 2.42 5.68 -13.80
N ILE A 118 2.00 4.41 -13.89
CA ILE A 118 2.65 3.24 -13.29
C ILE A 118 2.56 2.05 -14.25
#